data_AF-A0A016S2X7-F1
#
_entry.id   AF-A0A016S2X7-F1
#
_cell.length_a   1.000
_cell.length_b   1.000
_cell.length_c   1.000
_cell.angle_alpha   90.00
_cell.angle_beta   90.00
_cell.angle_gamma   90.00
#
_symmetry.space_group_name_H-M   'P 1'
#
loop_
_entity.id
_entity.type
_entity.pdbx_description
1 polymer ?
#
loop_
_entity_poly.entity_id
_entity_poly.type
_entity_poly.pdbx_seq_one_letter_code
_entity_poly.pdbx_strand_id
1 'polypeptide(L)'
;MKLVVFALLVGAVHCIPVDNGVEGEPEVECGPTAITVNFNTRNPFEGHVYVKGLYDQQECRNDEGGRQVAGIELPFDSCNTARTRSLNPRGVFVSTTVVISFHPQFVTKVDRAYRIQCFYMESDKTVSTQIEVSDLTTAFQTQVVPMPICRYEILDGGPSGQPIQFATIGQQVLLNLELIK
;
A
#
# COMPACT_ATOMS: atom_id res chain seq x y z
N MET A 1 21.24 3.87 -61.79
CA MET A 1 19.79 3.78 -61.53
C MET A 1 19.36 2.79 -60.43
N LYS A 2 20.27 2.21 -59.62
CA LYS A 2 19.92 1.30 -58.50
C LYS A 2 20.07 1.90 -57.10
N LEU A 3 20.76 3.04 -56.96
CA LEU A 3 21.06 3.67 -55.66
C LEU A 3 19.97 4.62 -55.15
N VAL A 4 19.11 5.13 -56.03
CA VAL A 4 18.04 6.09 -55.65
C VAL A 4 16.86 5.38 -54.96
N VAL A 5 16.65 4.08 -55.25
CA VAL A 5 15.53 3.32 -54.68
C VAL A 5 15.76 2.96 -53.21
N PHE A 6 17.01 2.85 -52.76
CA PHE A 6 17.31 2.47 -51.37
C PHE A 6 17.12 3.62 -50.37
N ALA A 7 17.11 4.88 -50.84
CA ALA A 7 16.95 6.06 -49.99
C ALA A 7 15.48 6.39 -49.63
N LEU A 8 14.50 5.76 -50.30
CA LEU A 8 13.07 5.99 -50.06
C LEU A 8 12.44 5.05 -49.01
N LEU A 9 13.23 4.15 -48.42
CA LEU A 9 12.81 3.24 -47.35
C LEU A 9 13.33 3.67 -45.96
N VAL A 10 13.66 4.94 -45.76
CA VAL A 10 13.76 5.50 -44.40
C VAL A 10 12.33 5.82 -43.95
N GLY A 11 11.57 4.78 -43.66
CA GLY A 11 10.25 4.90 -43.04
C GLY A 11 10.41 5.66 -41.72
N ALA A 12 9.60 6.69 -41.53
CA ALA A 12 9.45 7.33 -40.23
C ALA A 12 9.00 6.27 -39.23
N VAL A 13 9.93 5.75 -38.43
CA VAL A 13 9.61 4.94 -37.26
C VAL A 13 9.07 5.90 -36.22
N HIS A 14 7.77 6.21 -36.32
CA HIS A 14 7.05 6.72 -35.18
C HIS A 14 6.96 5.56 -34.19
N CYS A 15 7.87 5.53 -33.21
CA CYS A 15 7.55 4.88 -31.95
C CYS A 15 6.24 5.52 -31.50
N ILE A 16 5.13 4.79 -31.54
CA ILE A 16 3.87 5.23 -30.97
C ILE A 16 4.15 5.35 -29.47
N PRO A 17 4.26 6.56 -28.89
CA PRO A 17 4.32 6.66 -27.45
C PRO A 17 2.96 6.18 -26.96
N VAL A 18 2.95 5.15 -26.12
CA VAL A 18 1.74 4.75 -25.41
C VAL A 18 1.43 5.89 -24.43
N ASP A 19 0.60 6.84 -24.87
CA ASP A 19 0.11 7.96 -24.04
C ASP A 19 -1.06 7.48 -23.18
N ASN A 20 -0.82 6.42 -22.41
CA ASN A 20 -1.74 5.90 -21.43
C ASN A 20 -1.01 5.78 -20.08
N GLY A 21 -1.78 5.78 -19.00
CA GLY A 21 -1.25 5.70 -17.66
C GLY A 21 -2.36 5.59 -16.64
N VAL A 22 -1.97 5.20 -15.42
CA VAL A 22 -2.88 5.16 -14.28
C VAL A 22 -3.23 6.58 -13.85
N GLU A 23 -4.51 6.88 -13.75
CA GLU A 23 -5.03 8.11 -13.16
C GLU A 23 -5.20 7.94 -11.65
N GLY A 24 -4.45 8.74 -10.89
CA GLY A 24 -4.54 8.74 -9.42
C GLY A 24 -3.91 7.50 -8.77
N GLU A 25 -4.43 7.18 -7.58
CA GLU A 25 -4.06 6.01 -6.79
C GLU A 25 -5.02 4.85 -7.10
N PRO A 26 -4.53 3.60 -7.11
CA PRO A 26 -5.39 2.44 -7.32
C PRO A 26 -6.34 2.24 -6.13
N GLU A 27 -7.53 1.73 -6.43
CA GLU A 27 -8.50 1.32 -5.43
C GLU A 27 -8.11 -0.09 -4.94
N VAL A 28 -7.95 -0.24 -3.62
CA VAL A 28 -7.51 -1.50 -3.00
C VAL A 28 -8.57 -1.95 -2.00
N GLU A 29 -9.10 -3.16 -2.22
CA GLU A 29 -10.04 -3.82 -1.32
C GLU A 29 -9.36 -5.02 -0.65
N CYS A 30 -9.11 -4.91 0.64
CA CYS A 30 -8.52 -5.97 1.46
C CYS A 30 -9.62 -6.93 1.95
N GLY A 31 -9.96 -7.94 1.14
CA GLY A 31 -10.92 -8.98 1.50
C GLY A 31 -10.37 -10.00 2.52
N PRO A 32 -11.22 -10.91 3.03
CA PRO A 32 -10.82 -11.93 4.01
C PRO A 32 -10.02 -13.09 3.39
N THR A 33 -10.15 -13.33 2.08
CA THR A 33 -9.52 -14.45 1.35
C THR A 33 -8.65 -14.00 0.18
N ALA A 34 -8.85 -12.79 -0.32
CA ALA A 34 -8.14 -12.21 -1.45
C ALA A 34 -8.01 -10.69 -1.32
N ILE A 35 -7.03 -10.11 -2.01
CA ILE A 35 -6.91 -8.66 -2.20
C ILE A 35 -7.32 -8.33 -3.62
N THR A 36 -8.26 -7.39 -3.77
CA THR A 36 -8.69 -6.88 -5.08
C THR A 36 -8.09 -5.51 -5.31
N VAL A 37 -7.55 -5.29 -6.51
CA VAL A 37 -6.88 -4.05 -6.89
C VAL A 37 -7.43 -3.58 -8.21
N ASN A 38 -7.95 -2.35 -8.25
CA ASN A 38 -8.51 -1.75 -9.44
C ASN A 38 -7.71 -0.49 -9.83
N PHE A 39 -7.27 -0.45 -11.08
CA PHE A 39 -6.55 0.67 -11.67
C PHE A 39 -7.46 1.41 -12.64
N ASN A 40 -7.64 2.72 -12.42
CA ASN A 40 -8.27 3.60 -13.39
C ASN A 40 -7.23 4.10 -14.38
N THR A 41 -7.47 3.95 -15.68
CA THR A 41 -6.55 4.37 -16.75
C THR A 41 -7.16 5.45 -17.62
N ARG A 42 -6.34 6.37 -18.14
CA ARG A 42 -6.80 7.49 -19.00
C ARG A 42 -7.55 7.02 -20.22
N ASN A 43 -6.93 6.10 -20.95
CA ASN A 43 -7.46 5.50 -22.16
C ASN A 43 -7.77 4.02 -21.90
N PRO A 44 -8.55 3.35 -22.78
CA PRO A 44 -8.76 1.90 -22.68
C PRO A 44 -7.43 1.17 -22.48
N PHE A 45 -7.37 0.39 -21.40
CA PHE A 45 -6.23 -0.42 -21.04
C PHE A 45 -6.09 -1.57 -22.03
N GLU A 46 -4.87 -1.82 -22.47
CA GLU A 46 -4.51 -2.99 -23.27
C GLU A 46 -3.14 -3.48 -22.80
N GLY A 47 -3.14 -4.59 -22.07
CA GLY A 47 -1.92 -5.13 -21.50
C GLY A 47 -2.22 -6.09 -20.35
N HIS A 48 -1.33 -6.14 -19.39
CA HIS A 48 -1.35 -7.15 -18.34
C HIS A 48 -1.19 -6.51 -16.95
N VAL A 49 -2.00 -6.96 -16.00
CA VAL A 49 -1.83 -6.67 -14.58
C VAL A 49 -1.38 -7.95 -13.90
N TYR A 50 -0.28 -7.95 -13.15
CA TYR A 50 0.27 -9.18 -12.58
C TYR A 50 1.06 -8.95 -11.29
N VAL A 51 1.25 -10.02 -10.52
CA VAL A 51 2.11 -9.98 -9.33
C VAL A 51 3.58 -10.08 -9.73
N LYS A 52 4.40 -9.20 -9.18
CA LYS A 52 5.84 -9.16 -9.43
C LYS A 52 6.48 -10.52 -9.14
N GLY A 53 7.11 -11.12 -10.17
CA GLY A 53 7.80 -12.41 -10.07
C GLY A 53 6.92 -13.64 -10.27
N LEU A 54 5.61 -13.46 -10.52
CA LEU A 54 4.65 -14.55 -10.77
C LEU A 54 3.92 -14.37 -12.10
N TYR A 55 4.53 -13.70 -13.07
CA TYR A 55 3.93 -13.44 -14.39
C TYR A 55 3.55 -14.73 -15.16
N ASP A 56 4.31 -15.81 -14.94
CA ASP A 56 4.08 -17.11 -15.59
C ASP A 56 2.82 -17.83 -15.04
N GLN A 57 2.34 -17.43 -13.86
CA GLN A 57 1.13 -18.00 -13.26
C GLN A 57 -0.10 -17.24 -13.71
N GLN A 58 -0.98 -17.90 -14.45
CA GLN A 58 -2.20 -17.30 -14.97
C GLN A 58 -3.18 -16.88 -13.87
N GLU A 59 -3.14 -17.52 -12.69
CA GLU A 59 -3.96 -17.11 -11.54
C GLU A 59 -3.53 -15.76 -10.93
N CYS A 60 -2.28 -15.35 -11.15
CA CYS A 60 -1.70 -14.13 -10.61
C CYS A 60 -1.46 -13.07 -11.68
N ARG A 61 -2.14 -13.24 -12.82
CA ARG A 61 -2.09 -12.36 -13.99
C ARG A 61 -3.50 -12.17 -14.52
N ASN A 62 -3.86 -10.92 -14.78
CA ASN A 62 -5.07 -10.57 -15.51
C ASN A 62 -4.68 -9.89 -16.82
N ASP A 63 -5.04 -10.53 -17.92
CA ASP A 63 -4.85 -10.05 -19.28
C ASP A 63 -6.15 -9.31 -19.68
N GLU A 64 -6.29 -8.06 -19.22
CA GLU A 64 -7.48 -7.24 -19.45
C GLU A 64 -7.26 -6.26 -20.61
N GLY A 65 -8.31 -6.07 -21.43
CA GLY A 65 -8.23 -5.27 -22.66
C GLY A 65 -9.54 -4.52 -22.96
N GLY A 66 -9.43 -3.30 -23.45
CA GLY A 66 -10.54 -2.53 -24.02
C GLY A 66 -11.43 -1.79 -23.02
N ARG A 67 -11.14 -1.86 -21.71
CA ARG A 67 -11.83 -1.10 -20.65
C ARG A 67 -10.88 -0.05 -20.05
N GLN A 68 -11.43 1.04 -19.52
CA GLN A 68 -10.66 2.07 -18.80
C GLN A 68 -10.35 1.69 -17.34
N VAL A 69 -10.77 0.49 -16.92
CA VAL A 69 -10.50 -0.05 -15.59
C VAL A 69 -9.82 -1.39 -15.78
N ALA A 70 -8.68 -1.56 -15.14
CA ALA A 70 -7.92 -2.81 -15.12
C ALA A 70 -7.90 -3.35 -13.68
N GLY A 71 -8.43 -4.56 -13.46
CA GLY A 71 -8.54 -5.18 -12.14
C GLY A 71 -7.68 -6.42 -11.99
N ILE A 72 -7.28 -6.75 -10.76
CA ILE A 72 -6.78 -8.09 -10.43
C ILE A 72 -7.24 -8.50 -9.03
N GLU A 73 -7.68 -9.74 -8.89
CA GLU A 73 -7.96 -10.37 -7.62
C GLU A 73 -6.81 -11.32 -7.27
N LEU A 74 -6.27 -11.19 -6.06
CA LEU A 74 -5.09 -11.89 -5.59
C LEU A 74 -5.45 -12.79 -4.40
N PRO A 75 -5.71 -14.08 -4.64
CA PRO A 75 -5.91 -15.05 -3.57
C PRO A 75 -4.66 -15.17 -2.69
N PHE A 76 -4.85 -15.33 -1.38
CA PHE A 76 -3.72 -15.45 -0.47
C PHE A 76 -2.93 -16.75 -0.58
N ASP A 77 -3.49 -17.76 -1.24
CA ASP A 77 -2.96 -19.12 -1.28
C ASP A 77 -2.06 -19.38 -2.50
N SER A 78 -2.32 -18.73 -3.63
CA SER A 78 -1.59 -18.98 -4.89
C SER A 78 -0.59 -17.87 -5.27
N CYS A 79 -0.86 -16.60 -4.94
CA CYS A 79 -0.04 -15.47 -5.42
C CYS A 79 1.11 -15.01 -4.50
N ASN A 80 1.66 -15.93 -3.70
CA ASN A 80 2.81 -15.74 -2.80
C ASN A 80 2.81 -14.39 -2.06
N THR A 81 1.67 -14.04 -1.47
CA THR A 81 1.53 -12.81 -0.69
C THR A 81 2.40 -12.88 0.57
N ALA A 82 3.24 -11.86 0.78
CA ALA A 82 4.17 -11.85 1.91
C ALA A 82 3.43 -11.46 3.19
N ARG A 83 3.44 -12.36 4.19
CA ARG A 83 2.76 -12.18 5.48
C ARG A 83 3.77 -11.89 6.59
N THR A 84 3.65 -10.75 7.25
CA THR A 84 4.49 -10.33 8.37
C THR A 84 3.62 -10.15 9.61
N ARG A 85 3.91 -10.91 10.68
CA ARG A 85 3.18 -10.75 11.95
C ARG A 85 3.62 -9.49 12.69
N SER A 86 2.67 -8.71 13.16
CA SER A 86 2.88 -7.57 14.04
C SER A 86 2.43 -7.93 15.46
N LEU A 87 3.26 -7.57 16.45
CA LEU A 87 2.95 -7.78 17.87
C LEU A 87 2.26 -6.58 18.50
N ASN A 88 2.47 -5.37 17.96
CA ASN A 88 1.92 -4.11 18.46
C ASN A 88 1.65 -3.13 17.30
N PRO A 89 0.40 -2.93 16.84
CA PRO A 89 -0.81 -3.67 17.21
C PRO A 89 -0.77 -5.14 16.78
N ARG A 90 -1.46 -6.02 17.51
CA ARG A 90 -1.54 -7.45 17.18
C ARG A 90 -2.28 -7.64 15.86
N GLY A 91 -1.64 -8.31 14.92
CA GLY A 91 -2.21 -8.55 13.61
C GLY A 91 -1.20 -9.08 12.61
N VAL A 92 -1.60 -9.12 11.35
CA VAL A 92 -0.78 -9.59 10.23
C VAL A 92 -0.82 -8.56 9.12
N PHE A 93 0.37 -8.12 8.68
CA PHE A 93 0.52 -7.36 7.45
C PHE A 93 0.65 -8.33 6.28
N VAL A 94 -0.27 -8.24 5.33
CA VAL A 94 -0.20 -8.95 4.06
C VAL A 94 0.24 -7.95 3.01
N SER A 95 1.37 -8.21 2.36
CA SER A 95 1.94 -7.33 1.35
C SER A 95 2.16 -8.06 0.03
N THR A 96 1.89 -7.35 -1.06
CA THR A 96 2.09 -7.85 -2.42
C THR A 96 2.53 -6.70 -3.32
N THR A 97 3.24 -7.02 -4.40
CA THR A 97 3.66 -6.01 -5.39
C THR A 97 2.98 -6.33 -6.72
N VAL A 98 2.10 -5.43 -7.15
CA VAL A 98 1.35 -5.56 -8.40
C VAL A 98 1.97 -4.64 -9.44
N VAL A 99 2.16 -5.16 -10.64
CA VAL A 99 2.70 -4.45 -11.79
C VAL A 99 1.59 -4.31 -12.83
N ILE A 100 1.33 -3.10 -13.29
CA ILE A 100 0.48 -2.81 -14.44
C ILE A 100 1.35 -2.49 -15.64
N SER A 101 1.17 -3.24 -16.72
CA SER A 101 1.88 -3.06 -17.98
C SER A 101 0.92 -2.70 -19.10
N PHE A 102 1.23 -1.63 -19.84
CA PHE A 102 0.38 -1.09 -20.91
C PHE A 102 0.72 -1.62 -22.31
N HIS A 103 1.56 -2.65 -22.40
CA HIS A 103 1.88 -3.28 -23.68
C HIS A 103 1.93 -4.80 -23.54
N PRO A 104 1.31 -5.57 -24.46
CA PRO A 104 1.16 -7.02 -24.32
C PRO A 104 2.45 -7.86 -24.45
N GLN A 105 3.60 -7.24 -24.76
CA GLN A 105 4.84 -7.95 -25.11
C GLN A 105 6.08 -7.36 -24.44
N PHE A 106 6.06 -6.09 -24.02
CA PHE A 106 7.24 -5.40 -23.52
C PHE A 106 6.90 -4.54 -22.33
N VAL A 107 7.80 -4.49 -21.35
CA VAL A 107 7.70 -3.53 -20.25
C VAL A 107 8.10 -2.16 -20.77
N THR A 108 7.22 -1.18 -20.65
CA THR A 108 7.43 0.17 -21.17
C THR A 108 7.68 1.20 -20.07
N LYS A 109 8.03 2.43 -20.44
CA LYS A 109 8.27 3.53 -19.49
C LYS A 109 7.01 3.91 -18.68
N VAL A 110 5.81 3.64 -19.19
CA VAL A 110 4.56 3.99 -18.52
C VAL A 110 4.10 2.92 -17.52
N ASP A 111 4.76 1.76 -17.50
CA ASP A 111 4.45 0.66 -16.59
C ASP A 111 4.84 1.03 -15.15
N ARG A 112 4.03 0.60 -14.19
CA ARG A 112 4.20 0.95 -12.78
C ARG A 112 4.08 -0.27 -11.89
N ALA A 113 4.85 -0.26 -10.80
CA ALA A 113 4.78 -1.27 -9.76
C ALA A 113 4.30 -0.63 -8.45
N TYR A 114 3.23 -1.17 -7.88
CA TYR A 114 2.63 -0.71 -6.64
C TYR A 114 2.83 -1.78 -5.56
N ARG A 115 3.43 -1.37 -4.43
CA ARG A 115 3.54 -2.21 -3.25
C ARG A 115 2.33 -1.97 -2.35
N ILE A 116 1.43 -2.94 -2.33
CA ILE A 116 0.20 -2.89 -1.54
C ILE A 116 0.45 -3.59 -0.21
N GLN A 117 -0.08 -3.03 0.88
CA GLN A 117 0.05 -3.56 2.22
C GLN A 117 -1.27 -3.41 2.98
N CYS A 118 -1.94 -4.54 3.19
CA CYS A 118 -3.15 -4.64 4.00
C CYS A 118 -2.78 -5.05 5.43
N PHE A 119 -3.38 -4.42 6.43
CA PHE A 119 -3.22 -4.80 7.83
C PHE A 119 -4.49 -5.48 8.35
N TYR A 120 -4.37 -6.75 8.73
CA TYR A 120 -5.44 -7.51 9.35
C TYR A 120 -5.23 -7.53 10.87
N MET A 121 -6.08 -6.80 11.58
CA MET A 121 -6.06 -6.77 13.04
C MET A 121 -6.55 -8.10 13.61
N GLU A 122 -5.73 -8.70 14.47
CA GLU A 122 -6.12 -9.85 15.26
C GLU A 122 -6.95 -9.31 16.43
N SER A 123 -8.28 -9.42 16.32
CA SER A 123 -9.19 -9.01 17.39
C SER A 123 -9.49 -10.19 18.31
N ASP A 124 -9.29 -10.00 19.61
CA ASP A 124 -9.86 -10.88 20.65
C ASP A 124 -11.38 -10.63 20.69
N LYS A 125 -12.11 -11.13 19.68
CA LYS A 125 -13.57 -11.15 19.74
C LYS A 125 -13.97 -12.21 20.75
N THR A 126 -14.35 -11.80 21.95
CA THR A 126 -15.19 -12.63 22.80
C THR A 126 -16.48 -12.89 22.02
N VAL A 127 -16.66 -14.11 21.54
CA VAL A 127 -17.88 -14.52 20.86
C VAL A 127 -18.97 -14.56 21.92
N SER A 128 -19.67 -13.44 22.14
CA SER A 128 -20.92 -13.43 22.89
C SER A 128 -21.98 -14.08 22.01
N THR A 129 -22.08 -15.40 22.09
CA THR A 129 -23.23 -16.11 21.57
C THR A 129 -24.48 -15.49 22.17
N GLN A 130 -25.44 -15.13 21.31
CA GLN A 130 -26.77 -14.68 21.70
C GLN A 130 -27.53 -15.84 22.34
N ILE A 131 -27.20 -16.19 23.58
CA ILE A 131 -28.09 -16.91 24.47
C ILE A 131 -28.68 -15.83 25.36
N GLU A 132 -29.95 -15.50 25.14
CA GLU A 132 -30.74 -14.72 26.10
C GLU A 132 -30.77 -15.49 27.42
N VAL A 133 -29.84 -15.18 28.31
CA VAL A 133 -29.97 -15.46 29.73
C VAL A 133 -30.26 -14.12 30.37
N SER A 134 -31.46 -13.97 30.93
CA SER A 134 -31.86 -12.77 31.67
C SER A 134 -31.04 -12.66 32.95
N ASP A 135 -29.84 -12.11 32.86
CA ASP A 135 -29.00 -11.81 34.01
C ASP A 135 -29.24 -10.39 34.52
N LEU A 136 -29.28 -10.26 35.86
CA LEU A 136 -29.58 -9.05 36.63
C LEU A 136 -28.86 -7.80 36.09
N THR A 137 -29.57 -6.68 35.95
CA THR A 137 -29.01 -5.41 35.45
C THR A 137 -27.92 -4.87 36.38
N THR A 138 -26.66 -5.02 35.97
CA THR A 138 -25.55 -4.25 36.55
C THR A 138 -25.53 -2.85 35.93
N ALA A 139 -25.59 -1.81 36.77
CA ALA A 139 -25.43 -0.44 36.33
C ALA A 139 -23.98 -0.23 35.81
N PHE A 140 -23.85 0.16 34.55
CA PHE A 140 -22.56 0.53 33.97
C PHE A 140 -22.16 1.91 34.48
N GLN A 141 -21.16 1.96 35.35
CA GLN A 141 -20.46 3.20 35.69
C GLN A 141 -19.27 3.35 34.75
N THR A 142 -19.51 3.97 33.59
CA THR A 142 -18.43 4.37 32.67
C THR A 142 -17.72 5.58 33.25
N GLN A 143 -16.56 5.36 33.86
CA GLN A 143 -15.63 6.44 34.18
C GLN A 143 -14.74 6.66 32.95
N VAL A 144 -14.96 7.76 32.23
CA VAL A 144 -14.10 8.16 31.11
C VAL A 144 -12.78 8.64 31.70
N VAL A 145 -11.74 7.83 31.58
CA VAL A 145 -10.37 8.23 31.94
C VAL A 145 -9.81 9.03 30.76
N PRO A 146 -9.50 10.33 30.93
CA PRO A 146 -8.92 11.13 29.85
C PRO A 146 -7.53 10.60 29.49
N MET A 147 -7.17 10.71 28.21
CA MET A 147 -5.86 10.28 27.70
C MET A 147 -4.80 11.30 28.14
N PRO A 148 -3.64 10.86 28.69
CA PRO A 148 -2.62 11.77 29.20
C PRO A 148 -1.94 12.53 28.07
N ILE A 149 -1.49 13.75 28.37
CA ILE A 149 -0.81 14.61 27.40
C ILE A 149 0.70 14.46 27.60
N CYS A 150 1.43 14.17 26.52
CA CYS A 150 2.90 14.15 26.54
C CYS A 150 3.46 15.57 26.38
N ARG A 151 4.42 15.93 27.23
CA ARG A 151 5.24 17.13 27.08
C ARG A 151 6.65 16.73 26.65
N TYR A 152 7.16 17.40 25.62
CA TYR A 152 8.54 17.26 25.17
C TYR A 152 9.30 18.55 25.44
N GLU A 153 10.50 18.44 26.02
CA GLU A 153 11.38 19.58 26.29
C GLU A 153 12.83 19.21 25.96
N ILE A 154 13.60 20.17 25.45
CA ILE A 154 15.02 19.97 25.12
C ILE A 154 15.83 20.64 26.22
N LEU A 155 16.66 19.87 26.92
CA LEU A 155 17.51 20.35 28.02
C LEU A 155 18.96 20.49 27.58
N ASP A 156 19.64 21.51 28.09
CA ASP A 156 21.07 21.73 27.82
C ASP A 156 21.98 20.75 28.58
N GLY A 157 22.83 20.02 27.85
CA GLY A 157 23.80 19.06 28.38
C GLY A 157 23.20 17.74 28.86
N GLY A 158 22.34 17.76 29.88
CA GLY A 158 21.93 16.56 30.61
C GLY A 158 20.61 16.67 31.40
N PRO A 159 20.31 15.68 32.26
CA PRO A 159 18.99 15.52 32.90
C PRO A 159 18.62 16.60 33.92
N SER A 160 19.58 17.43 34.35
CA SER A 160 19.35 18.60 35.21
C SER A 160 19.51 19.92 34.44
N GLY A 161 19.58 19.88 33.11
CA GLY A 161 19.73 21.04 32.25
C GLY A 161 18.49 21.92 32.24
N GLN A 162 18.66 23.20 31.89
CA GLN A 162 17.53 24.12 31.66
C GLN A 162 16.91 23.84 30.28
N PRO A 163 15.59 24.03 30.11
CA PRO A 163 14.97 23.97 28.79
C PRO A 163 15.51 25.06 27.85
N ILE A 164 15.93 24.68 26.66
CA ILE A 164 16.44 25.59 25.63
C ILE A 164 15.61 25.52 24.35
N GLN A 165 15.44 26.65 23.69
CA GLN A 165 14.77 26.74 22.38
C GLN A 165 15.75 26.80 21.21
N PHE A 166 16.99 27.23 21.47
CA PHE A 166 18.03 27.40 20.47
C PHE A 166 19.31 26.73 20.99
N ALA A 167 19.96 25.93 20.14
CA ALA A 167 21.22 25.26 20.44
C ALA A 167 22.27 25.63 19.37
N THR A 168 23.54 25.64 19.78
CA THR A 168 24.66 25.88 18.88
C THR A 168 25.22 24.57 18.32
N ILE A 169 25.85 24.64 17.14
CA ILE A 169 26.40 23.44 16.48
C ILE A 169 27.55 22.88 17.34
N GLY A 170 27.42 21.63 17.76
CA GLY A 170 28.36 20.94 18.66
C GLY A 170 27.93 20.89 20.14
N GLN A 171 26.83 21.54 20.50
CA GLN A 171 26.26 21.51 21.84
C GLN A 171 25.50 20.19 22.09
N GLN A 172 25.80 19.51 23.19
CA GLN A 172 25.09 18.29 23.60
C GLN A 172 23.77 18.67 24.27
N VAL A 173 22.66 18.10 23.80
CA VAL A 173 21.32 18.36 24.33
C VAL A 173 20.59 17.04 24.63
N LEU A 174 19.69 17.07 25.61
CA LEU A 174 18.87 15.92 26.02
C LEU A 174 17.41 16.19 25.68
N LEU A 175 16.75 15.24 24.99
CA LEU A 175 15.29 15.27 24.82
C LEU A 175 14.63 14.63 26.05
N ASN A 176 13.88 15.42 26.81
CA ASN A 176 13.07 14.95 27.92
C ASN A 176 11.62 14.76 27.48
N LEU A 177 11.03 13.61 27.82
CA LEU A 177 9.64 13.28 27.54
C LEU A 177 8.93 12.99 28.87
N GLU A 178 7.95 13.81 29.24
CA GLU A 178 7.19 13.67 30.49
C GLU A 178 5.70 13.50 30.21
N LEU A 179 5.06 12.57 30.94
CA LEU A 179 3.62 12.36 30.90
C LEU A 179 2.94 13.29 31.92
N ILE A 180 2.18 14.26 31.44
CA ILE A 180 1.32 15.07 32.29
C ILE A 180 0.08 14.22 32.60
N LYS A 181 -0.09 13.86 33.88
CA LYS A 181 -1.30 13.22 34.40
C LYS A 181 -2.47 14.19 34.44
#